data_AF-E2BBE0-F1
#
_entry.id   AF-E2BBE0-F1
#
_cell.length_a   1.000
_cell.length_b   1.000
_cell.length_c   1.000
_cell.angle_alpha   90.00
_cell.angle_beta   90.00
_cell.angle_gamma   90.00
#
_symmetry.space_group_name_H-M   'P 1'
#
loop_
_entity.id
_entity.type
_entity.pdbx_description
1 polymer ?
#
loop_
_entity_poly.entity_id
_entity_poly.type
_entity_poly.pdbx_seq_one_letter_code
_entity_poly.pdbx_strand_id
1 'polypeptide(L)'
;MSLVLCSVVAYRLSSLAGDVALPDTVLSKDNSSLEEDFKDILQFMPLAAIQSIVNHYLKCDPQIDNTVSFIEDQKKYIAREFQRMPQLARLASFLRENGLEIDNWYDKIQHLWRTRTTFANSDPSATTGGLSVMIHRILNTVPQDQLHKLLRRKVKCSGSFRRFLQALRSKDFVDLRDSAEKNIVLQQHVFWARQESIEITFALELLNNFYVYVTEEIE
;
A
#
# COMPACT_ATOMS: atom_id res chain seq x y z
N MET A 1 1.37 -8.00 -1.69
CA MET A 1 2.41 -7.02 -2.09
C MET A 1 2.21 -5.64 -1.46
N SER A 2 1.02 -5.06 -1.33
CA SER A 2 0.85 -3.70 -0.77
C SER A 2 1.16 -3.54 0.72
N LEU A 3 0.69 -4.41 1.60
CA LEU A 3 1.04 -4.35 3.04
C LEU A 3 2.52 -4.64 3.27
N VAL A 4 3.11 -5.51 2.46
CA VAL A 4 4.54 -5.79 2.53
C VAL A 4 5.33 -4.60 2.02
N LEU A 5 5.06 -4.07 0.81
CA LEU A 5 5.68 -2.84 0.29
C LEU A 5 5.56 -1.67 1.27
N CYS A 6 4.36 -1.39 1.82
CA CYS A 6 4.20 -0.32 2.80
C CYS A 6 5.00 -0.58 4.08
N SER A 7 5.09 -1.82 4.55
CA SER A 7 5.94 -2.17 5.69
C SER A 7 7.44 -2.21 5.36
N VAL A 8 7.85 -2.45 4.10
CA VAL A 8 9.25 -2.38 3.68
C VAL A 8 9.73 -0.94 3.53
N VAL A 9 8.95 -0.11 2.83
CA VAL A 9 9.23 1.32 2.61
C VAL A 9 9.51 1.98 3.95
N ALA A 10 8.72 1.63 4.94
CA ALA A 10 8.84 2.16 6.27
C ALA A 10 9.91 1.48 7.16
N TYR A 11 10.06 0.15 7.12
CA TYR A 11 11.10 -0.55 7.90
C TYR A 11 12.53 -0.20 7.42
N ARG A 12 12.72 0.27 6.18
CA ARG A 12 13.99 0.86 5.72
C ARG A 12 14.36 2.13 6.51
N LEU A 13 13.39 2.96 6.88
CA LEU A 13 13.65 4.33 7.34
C LEU A 13 14.05 4.42 8.81
N SER A 14 13.59 3.49 9.65
CA SER A 14 14.10 3.36 11.03
C SER A 14 15.56 2.89 11.08
N SER A 15 16.06 2.24 10.01
CA SER A 15 17.44 1.76 9.90
C SER A 15 18.41 2.71 9.19
N LEU A 16 17.91 3.81 8.59
CA LEU A 16 18.68 4.75 7.77
C LEU A 16 18.74 6.17 8.37
N ALA A 17 18.68 6.30 9.70
CA ALA A 17 18.94 7.57 10.41
C ALA A 17 20.41 8.07 10.31
N GLY A 18 21.15 7.66 9.27
CA GLY A 18 22.52 8.04 8.99
C GLY A 18 22.69 8.51 7.56
N ASP A 19 22.50 9.82 7.38
CA ASP A 19 23.33 10.70 6.55
C ASP A 19 23.40 10.44 5.03
N VAL A 20 22.56 11.12 4.24
CA VAL A 20 22.91 11.66 2.90
C VAL A 20 22.04 12.88 2.61
N ALA A 21 22.66 14.04 2.40
CA ALA A 21 22.03 15.24 1.85
C ALA A 21 22.32 15.35 0.34
N LEU A 22 21.31 15.74 -0.45
CA LEU A 22 21.41 16.06 -1.88
C LEU A 22 20.60 17.33 -2.21
N PRO A 23 20.90 18.02 -3.32
CA PRO A 23 20.79 19.47 -3.42
C PRO A 23 19.41 19.97 -3.83
N ASP A 24 19.05 21.10 -3.24
CA ASP A 24 17.80 21.82 -3.44
C ASP A 24 17.58 22.25 -4.90
N THR A 25 16.46 21.81 -5.48
CA THR A 25 15.90 22.46 -6.67
C THR A 25 14.62 23.20 -6.28
N VAL A 26 14.72 24.53 -6.28
CA VAL A 26 13.67 25.48 -5.92
C VAL A 26 12.50 25.39 -6.92
N LEU A 27 11.30 25.07 -6.46
CA LEU A 27 10.06 25.27 -7.22
C LEU A 27 8.93 25.77 -6.30
N SER A 28 8.39 26.95 -6.65
CA SER A 28 7.19 27.64 -6.17
C SER A 28 6.57 27.14 -4.85
N LYS A 29 6.56 28.01 -3.83
CA LYS A 29 6.04 27.77 -2.48
C LYS A 29 4.51 27.63 -2.50
N ASP A 30 4.05 26.53 -3.08
CA ASP A 30 2.77 25.90 -2.79
C ASP A 30 2.94 25.25 -1.40
N ASN A 31 2.16 25.71 -0.41
CA ASN A 31 2.23 25.19 0.95
C ASN A 31 1.51 23.83 1.10
N SER A 32 1.07 23.19 0.01
CA SER A 32 0.48 21.84 0.07
C SER A 32 1.47 20.79 0.57
N SER A 33 0.96 19.84 1.34
CA SER A 33 1.71 18.71 1.89
C SER A 33 1.05 17.38 1.50
N LEU A 34 1.86 16.37 1.16
CA LEU A 34 1.35 15.02 0.92
C LEU A 34 0.64 14.42 2.14
N GLU A 35 1.05 14.81 3.35
CA GLU A 35 0.38 14.38 4.57
C GLU A 35 -1.07 14.86 4.63
N GLU A 36 -1.33 16.11 4.25
CA GLU A 36 -2.68 16.66 4.18
C GLU A 36 -3.48 16.03 3.04
N ASP A 37 -2.85 15.82 1.88
CA ASP A 37 -3.50 15.17 0.74
C ASP A 37 -3.95 13.74 1.07
N PHE A 38 -3.12 12.96 1.75
CA PHE A 38 -3.47 11.60 2.16
C PHE A 38 -4.49 11.58 3.29
N LYS A 39 -4.44 12.52 4.24
CA LYS A 39 -5.49 12.68 5.26
C LYS A 39 -6.84 12.99 4.63
N ASP A 40 -6.89 13.92 3.68
CA ASP A 40 -8.12 14.26 2.95
C ASP A 40 -8.67 13.04 2.21
N ILE A 41 -7.82 12.25 1.55
CA ILE A 41 -8.24 11.00 0.89
C ILE A 41 -8.80 10.00 1.91
N LEU A 42 -8.14 9.83 3.05
CA LEU A 42 -8.60 8.91 4.11
C LEU A 42 -9.95 9.31 4.71
N GLN A 43 -10.28 10.61 4.74
CA GLN A 43 -11.58 11.06 5.25
C GLN A 43 -12.77 10.57 4.41
N PHE A 44 -12.55 10.24 3.13
CA PHE A 44 -13.57 9.63 2.26
C PHE A 44 -13.70 8.14 2.47
N MET A 45 -12.75 7.50 3.15
CA MET A 45 -12.80 6.07 3.42
C MET A 45 -13.66 5.85 4.67
N PRO A 46 -14.74 5.04 4.60
CA PRO A 46 -15.56 4.73 5.77
C PRO A 46 -14.84 3.73 6.70
N LEU A 47 -13.79 4.20 7.38
CA LEU A 47 -12.82 3.36 8.11
C LEU A 47 -13.48 2.41 9.10
N ALA A 48 -14.54 2.84 9.80
CA ALA A 48 -15.28 1.98 10.72
C ALA A 48 -16.00 0.81 10.00
N ALA A 49 -16.60 1.08 8.84
CA ALA A 49 -17.26 0.04 8.03
C ALA A 49 -16.22 -0.92 7.44
N ILE A 50 -15.11 -0.39 6.92
CA ILE A 50 -13.99 -1.18 6.41
C ILE A 50 -13.42 -2.08 7.51
N GLN A 51 -13.18 -1.53 8.70
CA GLN A 51 -12.68 -2.28 9.85
C GLN A 51 -13.64 -3.39 10.27
N SER A 52 -14.95 -3.13 10.25
CA SER A 52 -15.97 -4.15 10.54
C SER A 52 -15.92 -5.31 9.54
N ILE A 53 -15.84 -4.99 8.23
CA ILE A 53 -15.69 -6.00 7.17
C ILE A 53 -14.42 -6.81 7.38
N VAL A 54 -13.27 -6.15 7.50
CA VAL A 54 -11.96 -6.83 7.69
C VAL A 54 -11.99 -7.72 8.93
N ASN A 55 -12.51 -7.24 10.06
CA ASN A 55 -12.60 -8.03 11.29
C ASN A 55 -13.50 -9.26 11.15
N HIS A 56 -14.60 -9.16 10.39
CA HIS A 56 -15.46 -10.31 10.12
C HIS A 56 -14.72 -11.40 9.34
N TYR A 57 -14.03 -11.02 8.26
CA TYR A 57 -13.26 -11.94 7.44
C TYR A 57 -12.06 -12.53 8.20
N LEU A 58 -11.33 -11.73 8.98
CA LEU A 58 -10.24 -12.21 9.84
C LEU A 58 -10.72 -13.23 10.88
N LYS A 59 -11.95 -13.08 11.40
CA LYS A 59 -12.51 -13.99 12.39
C LYS A 59 -13.01 -15.30 11.79
N CYS A 60 -13.64 -15.22 10.62
CA CYS A 60 -14.52 -16.28 10.15
C CYS A 60 -14.07 -16.95 8.85
N ASP A 61 -13.16 -16.34 8.07
CA ASP A 61 -12.82 -16.83 6.73
C ASP A 61 -11.48 -17.58 6.72
N PRO A 62 -11.46 -18.91 6.52
CA PRO A 62 -10.25 -19.71 6.55
C PRO A 62 -9.23 -19.32 5.47
N GLN A 63 -9.69 -18.85 4.31
CA GLN A 63 -8.81 -18.42 3.22
C GLN A 63 -8.07 -17.13 3.60
N ILE A 64 -8.74 -16.24 4.33
CA ILE A 64 -8.11 -15.03 4.89
C ILE A 64 -7.13 -15.39 6.01
N ASP A 65 -7.46 -16.33 6.88
CA ASP A 65 -6.53 -16.80 7.93
C ASP A 65 -5.25 -17.41 7.32
N ASN A 66 -5.39 -18.28 6.31
CA ASN A 66 -4.26 -18.81 5.55
C ASN A 66 -3.42 -17.69 4.92
N THR A 67 -4.07 -16.69 4.33
CA THR A 67 -3.39 -15.53 3.73
C THR A 67 -2.62 -14.74 4.79
N VAL A 68 -3.19 -14.51 5.97
CA VAL A 68 -2.53 -13.81 7.09
C VAL A 68 -1.33 -14.60 7.58
N SER A 69 -1.47 -15.91 7.76
CA SER A 69 -0.40 -16.81 8.20
C SER A 69 0.77 -16.80 7.21
N PHE A 70 0.50 -16.93 5.91
CA PHE A 70 1.51 -16.81 4.88
C PHE A 70 2.21 -15.45 4.91
N ILE A 71 1.46 -14.34 5.06
CA ILE A 71 2.08 -13.00 5.16
C ILE A 71 2.99 -12.93 6.38
N GLU A 72 2.59 -13.43 7.54
CA GLU A 72 3.43 -13.45 8.73
C GLU A 72 4.75 -14.18 8.52
N ASP A 73 4.71 -15.32 7.85
CA ASP A 73 5.89 -16.14 7.57
C ASP A 73 6.82 -15.49 6.53
N GLN A 74 6.24 -14.90 5.49
CA GLN A 74 6.99 -14.41 4.33
C GLN A 74 7.41 -12.92 4.44
N LYS A 75 6.70 -12.08 5.22
CA LYS A 75 6.88 -10.61 5.20
C LYS A 75 8.31 -10.15 5.41
N LYS A 76 9.08 -10.82 6.28
CA LYS A 76 10.48 -10.43 6.58
C LYS A 76 11.43 -10.69 5.40
N TYR A 77 11.18 -11.74 4.62
CA TYR A 77 12.01 -12.10 3.47
C TYR A 77 11.71 -11.18 2.30
N ILE A 78 10.42 -11.01 1.99
CA ILE A 78 9.95 -10.06 0.99
C ILE A 78 10.45 -8.64 1.35
N ALA A 79 10.41 -8.26 2.63
CA ALA A 79 10.96 -6.99 3.09
C ALA A 79 12.43 -6.81 2.79
N ARG A 80 13.26 -7.84 2.96
CA ARG A 80 14.69 -7.74 2.65
C ARG A 80 14.98 -7.52 1.17
N GLU A 81 14.14 -8.04 0.27
CA GLU A 81 14.32 -7.89 -1.18
C GLU A 81 14.03 -6.46 -1.66
N PHE A 82 12.78 -6.01 -1.47
CA PHE A 82 12.46 -4.71 -0.86
C PHE A 82 13.62 -3.77 -0.60
N GLN A 83 14.18 -3.98 0.58
CA GLN A 83 15.23 -3.16 1.13
C GLN A 83 16.37 -2.98 0.13
N ARG A 84 16.87 -4.05 -0.47
CA ARG A 84 18.03 -4.02 -1.37
C ARG A 84 17.84 -3.20 -2.65
N MET A 85 16.62 -2.77 -2.98
CA MET A 85 16.35 -1.94 -4.15
C MET A 85 16.62 -0.45 -3.86
N PRO A 86 17.65 0.18 -4.47
CA PRO A 86 17.96 1.59 -4.21
C PRO A 86 16.84 2.55 -4.66
N GLN A 87 16.03 2.15 -5.64
CA GLN A 87 14.86 2.90 -6.10
C GLN A 87 13.83 3.10 -4.97
N LEU A 88 13.71 2.13 -4.05
CA LEU A 88 12.81 2.23 -2.91
C LEU A 88 13.25 3.33 -1.94
N ALA A 89 14.56 3.43 -1.68
CA ALA A 89 15.12 4.47 -0.82
C ALA A 89 14.94 5.87 -1.43
N ARG A 90 15.05 5.99 -2.77
CA ARG A 90 14.76 7.25 -3.47
C ARG A 90 13.29 7.63 -3.38
N LEU A 91 12.37 6.69 -3.59
CA LEU A 91 10.94 6.93 -3.42
C LEU A 91 10.60 7.37 -1.99
N ALA A 92 11.18 6.72 -0.99
CA ALA A 92 11.00 7.09 0.41
C ALA A 92 11.52 8.51 0.71
N SER A 93 12.70 8.86 0.20
CA SER A 93 13.27 10.21 0.37
C SER A 93 12.38 11.27 -0.26
N PHE A 94 11.92 11.03 -1.49
CA PHE A 94 10.96 11.89 -2.19
C PHE A 94 9.67 12.12 -1.38
N LEU A 95 9.08 11.05 -0.83
CA LEU A 95 7.84 11.17 -0.05
C LEU A 95 8.05 12.05 1.19
N ARG A 96 9.18 11.90 1.88
CA ARG A 96 9.53 12.71 3.06
C ARG A 96 9.77 14.18 2.70
N GLU A 97 10.54 14.43 1.64
CA GLU A 97 10.80 15.78 1.12
C GLU A 97 9.52 16.50 0.70
N ASN A 98 8.49 15.76 0.31
CA ASN A 98 7.16 16.29 -0.01
C ASN A 98 6.18 16.31 1.19
N GLY A 99 6.72 16.20 2.41
CA GLY A 99 5.99 16.43 3.65
C GLY A 99 5.27 15.22 4.22
N LEU A 100 5.48 14.01 3.69
CA LEU A 100 4.88 12.79 4.24
C LEU A 100 5.65 12.27 5.46
N GLU A 101 4.94 12.06 6.59
CA GLU A 101 5.52 11.49 7.81
C GLU A 101 5.59 9.96 7.72
N ILE A 102 6.50 9.42 6.89
CA ILE A 102 6.51 7.98 6.57
C ILE A 102 6.62 7.09 7.81
N ASP A 103 7.38 7.51 8.82
CA ASP A 103 7.55 6.76 10.07
C ASP A 103 6.24 6.72 10.88
N ASN A 104 5.43 7.79 10.87
CA ASN A 104 4.10 7.81 11.48
C ASN A 104 3.13 6.86 10.75
N TRP A 105 3.16 6.85 9.42
CA TRP A 105 2.36 5.91 8.62
C TRP A 105 2.76 4.46 8.87
N TYR A 106 4.04 4.19 9.06
CA TYR A 106 4.51 2.88 9.45
C TYR A 106 3.92 2.40 10.76
N ASP A 107 4.05 3.24 11.80
CA ASP A 107 3.62 2.88 13.14
C ASP A 107 2.11 2.63 13.16
N LYS A 108 1.33 3.41 12.41
CA LYS A 108 -0.11 3.18 12.21
C LYS A 108 -0.38 1.83 11.54
N ILE A 109 0.32 1.50 10.46
CA ILE A 109 0.14 0.21 9.76
C ILE A 109 0.54 -0.95 10.67
N GLN A 110 1.66 -0.82 11.38
CA GLN A 110 2.15 -1.85 12.29
C GLN A 110 1.21 -2.04 13.48
N HIS A 111 0.67 -0.95 14.03
CA HIS A 111 -0.34 -0.99 15.07
C HIS A 111 -1.59 -1.72 14.58
N LEU A 112 -2.16 -1.31 13.43
CA LEU A 112 -3.32 -1.97 12.83
C LEU A 112 -3.09 -3.48 12.62
N TRP A 113 -1.90 -3.86 12.17
CA TRP A 113 -1.53 -5.26 11.97
C TRP A 113 -1.40 -6.04 13.28
N ARG A 114 -0.91 -5.42 14.37
CA ARG A 114 -0.77 -6.03 15.70
C ARG A 114 -2.11 -6.14 16.43
N THR A 115 -2.98 -5.14 16.30
CA THR A 115 -4.31 -5.10 16.93
C THR A 115 -5.39 -5.74 16.06
N ARG A 116 -5.00 -6.41 14.98
CA ARG A 116 -5.94 -7.13 14.12
C ARG A 116 -6.66 -8.19 14.95
N THR A 117 -7.91 -8.49 14.58
CA THR A 117 -8.58 -9.60 15.24
C THR A 117 -7.93 -10.92 14.82
N THR A 118 -7.74 -11.82 15.77
CA THR A 118 -7.29 -13.19 15.50
C THR A 118 -8.44 -14.03 14.98
N PHE A 119 -8.10 -15.01 14.15
CA PHE A 119 -9.05 -16.03 13.72
C PHE A 119 -9.65 -16.73 14.94
N ALA A 120 -10.97 -16.82 14.94
CA ALA A 120 -11.70 -17.56 15.94
C ALA A 120 -12.36 -18.69 15.17
N ASN A 121 -11.90 -19.94 15.36
CA ASN A 121 -12.47 -21.13 14.72
C ASN A 121 -14.01 -21.07 14.79
N SER A 122 -14.60 -20.60 13.70
CA SER A 122 -16.03 -20.39 13.53
C SER A 122 -16.46 -21.34 12.41
N ASP A 123 -17.72 -21.75 12.47
CA ASP A 123 -18.36 -22.73 11.59
C ASP A 123 -17.74 -22.76 10.17
N PRO A 124 -17.18 -23.89 9.70
CA PRO A 124 -16.58 -24.03 8.36
C PRO A 124 -17.54 -23.67 7.22
N SER A 125 -18.86 -23.66 7.48
CA SER A 125 -19.87 -23.21 6.52
C SER A 125 -19.92 -21.68 6.33
N ALA A 126 -19.25 -20.90 7.19
CA ALA A 126 -19.17 -19.44 7.14
C ALA A 126 -18.10 -18.93 6.15
N THR A 127 -17.79 -19.69 5.09
CA THR A 127 -16.87 -19.21 4.04
C THR A 127 -17.46 -17.97 3.39
N THR A 128 -16.80 -16.83 3.56
CA THR A 128 -17.30 -15.51 3.11
C THR A 128 -16.71 -15.06 1.77
N GLY A 129 -15.99 -15.96 1.10
CA GLY A 129 -15.48 -15.78 -0.26
C GLY A 129 -14.10 -15.14 -0.35
N GLY A 130 -13.30 -15.21 0.71
CA GLY A 130 -11.88 -14.86 0.64
C GLY A 130 -11.58 -13.38 0.42
N LEU A 131 -10.40 -13.10 -0.13
CA LEU A 131 -9.87 -11.75 -0.33
C LEU A 131 -10.64 -11.00 -1.42
N SER A 132 -11.01 -11.66 -2.51
CA SER A 132 -11.74 -11.02 -3.61
C SER A 132 -13.11 -10.49 -3.17
N VAL A 133 -13.90 -11.31 -2.47
CA VAL A 133 -15.22 -10.87 -1.96
C VAL A 133 -15.06 -9.85 -0.83
N MET A 134 -14.06 -9.99 0.05
CA MET A 134 -13.76 -9.00 1.08
C MET A 134 -13.47 -7.62 0.47
N ILE A 135 -12.57 -7.56 -0.52
CA ILE A 135 -12.21 -6.31 -1.19
C ILE A 135 -13.41 -5.73 -1.94
N HIS A 136 -14.20 -6.56 -2.64
CA HIS A 136 -15.39 -6.07 -3.32
C HIS A 136 -16.38 -5.41 -2.34
N ARG A 137 -16.60 -6.03 -1.17
CA ARG A 137 -17.43 -5.44 -0.11
C ARG A 137 -16.87 -4.12 0.39
N ILE A 138 -15.55 -4.03 0.59
CA ILE A 138 -14.88 -2.79 1.00
C ILE A 138 -15.10 -1.70 -0.06
N LEU A 139 -14.84 -1.99 -1.34
CA LEU A 139 -15.01 -1.04 -2.44
C LEU A 139 -16.45 -0.53 -2.59
N ASN A 140 -17.44 -1.35 -2.24
CA ASN A 140 -18.85 -0.95 -2.23
C ASN A 140 -19.22 -0.01 -1.07
N THR A 141 -18.38 0.10 -0.03
CA THR A 141 -18.59 1.10 1.03
C THR A 141 -18.01 2.47 0.67
N VAL A 142 -17.00 2.51 -0.20
CA VAL A 142 -16.28 3.74 -0.53
C VAL A 142 -17.14 4.60 -1.47
N PRO A 143 -17.33 5.90 -1.20
CA PRO A 143 -18.04 6.81 -2.09
C PRO A 143 -17.18 7.15 -3.32
N GLN A 144 -17.12 6.23 -4.29
CA GLN A 144 -16.19 6.27 -5.44
C GLN A 144 -16.26 7.57 -6.24
N ASP A 145 -17.47 8.08 -6.54
CA ASP A 145 -17.65 9.33 -7.27
C ASP A 145 -17.08 10.54 -6.52
N GLN A 146 -17.25 10.57 -5.20
CA GLN A 146 -16.77 11.68 -4.38
C GLN A 146 -15.26 11.61 -4.22
N LEU A 147 -14.72 10.40 -4.04
CA LEU A 147 -13.29 10.15 -4.01
C LEU A 147 -12.63 10.54 -5.35
N HIS A 148 -13.21 10.15 -6.48
CA HIS A 148 -12.72 10.57 -7.79
C HIS A 148 -12.71 12.09 -7.94
N LYS A 149 -13.80 12.78 -7.55
CA LYS A 149 -13.86 14.26 -7.56
C LYS A 149 -12.79 14.88 -6.68
N LEU A 150 -12.54 14.34 -5.48
CA LEU A 150 -11.45 14.79 -4.61
C LEU A 150 -10.11 14.65 -5.31
N LEU A 151 -9.82 13.47 -5.88
CA LEU A 151 -8.55 13.21 -6.54
C LEU A 151 -8.32 14.15 -7.73
N ARG A 152 -9.33 14.39 -8.58
CA ARG A 152 -9.23 15.39 -9.67
C ARG A 152 -8.97 16.80 -9.13
N ARG A 153 -9.61 17.17 -8.02
CA ARG A 153 -9.35 18.47 -7.35
C ARG A 153 -7.91 18.54 -6.85
N LYS A 154 -7.39 17.47 -6.24
CA LYS A 154 -6.01 17.39 -5.76
C LYS A 154 -5.00 17.51 -6.91
N VAL A 155 -5.25 16.87 -8.06
CA VAL A 155 -4.43 17.07 -9.26
C VAL A 155 -4.41 18.53 -9.72
N LYS A 156 -5.53 19.25 -9.65
CA LYS A 156 -5.60 20.65 -10.08
C LYS A 156 -4.98 21.62 -9.07
N CYS A 157 -5.14 21.35 -7.78
CA CYS A 157 -4.90 22.34 -6.72
C CYS A 157 -3.74 22.02 -5.78
N SER A 158 -3.23 20.78 -5.72
CA SER A 158 -2.09 20.40 -4.87
C SER A 158 -0.85 20.14 -5.72
N GLY A 159 0.18 20.97 -5.53
CA GLY A 159 1.50 20.77 -6.11
C GLY A 159 2.19 19.52 -5.56
N SER A 160 2.07 19.26 -4.25
CA SER A 160 2.64 18.05 -3.64
C SER A 160 2.00 16.77 -4.19
N PHE A 161 0.67 16.72 -4.33
CA PHE A 161 -0.03 15.60 -4.96
C PHE A 161 0.39 15.38 -6.42
N ARG A 162 0.50 16.46 -7.21
CA ARG A 162 0.98 16.37 -8.60
C ARG A 162 2.40 15.82 -8.67
N ARG A 163 3.31 16.28 -7.80
CA ARG A 163 4.68 15.75 -7.72
C ARG A 163 4.65 14.26 -7.37
N PHE A 164 3.77 13.83 -6.47
CA PHE A 164 3.60 12.40 -6.18
C PHE A 164 3.16 11.59 -7.41
N LEU A 165 2.17 12.05 -8.16
CA LEU A 165 1.77 11.37 -9.41
C LEU A 165 2.91 11.35 -10.45
N GLN A 166 3.69 12.42 -10.55
CA GLN A 166 4.88 12.46 -11.41
C GLN A 166 5.95 11.47 -10.93
N ALA A 167 6.15 11.32 -9.62
CA ALA A 167 7.08 10.33 -9.07
C ALA A 167 6.63 8.91 -9.40
N LEU A 168 5.33 8.61 -9.36
CA LEU A 168 4.79 7.31 -9.80
C LEU A 168 5.01 7.05 -11.30
N ARG A 169 5.01 8.09 -12.13
CA ARG A 169 5.30 8.00 -13.57
C ARG A 169 6.80 8.06 -13.90
N SER A 170 7.66 8.25 -12.89
CA SER A 170 9.09 8.47 -13.10
C SER A 170 9.82 7.20 -13.51
N LYS A 171 10.99 7.37 -14.14
CA LYS A 171 11.91 6.26 -14.42
C LYS A 171 12.30 5.50 -13.15
N ASP A 172 12.46 6.19 -12.03
CA ASP A 172 12.80 5.54 -10.76
C ASP A 172 11.71 4.57 -10.28
N PHE A 173 10.44 4.93 -10.44
CA PHE A 173 9.32 4.05 -10.09
C PHE A 173 9.17 2.88 -11.07
N VAL A 174 9.38 3.13 -12.37
CA VAL A 174 9.42 2.07 -13.40
C VAL A 174 10.55 1.08 -13.09
N ASP A 175 11.76 1.57 -12.80
CA ASP A 175 12.91 0.73 -12.48
C ASP A 175 12.70 -0.04 -11.16
N LEU A 176 11.97 0.53 -10.18
CA LEU A 176 11.57 -0.16 -8.95
C LEU A 176 10.64 -1.35 -9.26
N ARG A 177 9.61 -1.12 -10.06
CA ARG A 177 8.65 -2.17 -10.47
C ARG A 177 9.36 -3.28 -11.23
N ASP A 178 10.20 -2.92 -12.20
CA ASP A 178 11.00 -3.85 -12.98
C ASP A 178 11.94 -4.68 -12.08
N SER A 179 12.60 -4.03 -11.12
CA SER A 179 13.47 -4.72 -10.16
C SER A 179 12.68 -5.70 -9.29
N ALA A 180 11.47 -5.34 -8.89
CA ALA A 180 10.60 -6.21 -8.11
C ALA A 180 10.08 -7.41 -8.93
N GLU A 181 9.66 -7.17 -10.17
CA GLU A 181 9.14 -8.19 -11.07
C GLU A 181 10.21 -9.21 -11.47
N LYS A 182 11.45 -8.75 -11.69
CA LYS A 182 12.59 -9.60 -12.10
C LYS A 182 13.32 -10.24 -10.92
N ASN A 183 13.00 -9.88 -9.67
CA ASN A 183 13.65 -10.46 -8.49
C ASN A 183 13.19 -11.91 -8.26
N ILE A 184 14.12 -12.86 -8.37
CA ILE A 184 13.81 -14.29 -8.30
C ILE A 184 13.27 -14.74 -6.93
N VAL A 185 13.70 -14.10 -5.83
CA VAL A 185 13.20 -14.41 -4.48
C VAL A 185 11.75 -13.93 -4.36
N LEU A 186 11.42 -12.75 -4.88
CA LEU A 186 10.03 -12.27 -4.91
C LEU A 186 9.15 -13.14 -5.80
N GLN A 187 9.63 -13.55 -6.98
CA GLN A 187 8.92 -14.50 -7.84
C GLN A 187 8.67 -15.84 -7.14
N GLN A 188 9.64 -16.32 -6.36
CA GLN A 188 9.49 -17.55 -5.57
C GLN A 188 8.39 -17.41 -4.49
N HIS A 189 8.31 -16.28 -3.79
CA HIS A 189 7.22 -16.04 -2.84
C HIS A 189 5.85 -15.93 -3.54
N VAL A 190 5.78 -15.33 -4.74
CA VAL A 190 4.53 -15.33 -5.53
C VAL A 190 4.15 -16.75 -5.96
N PHE A 191 5.12 -17.58 -6.32
CA PHE A 191 4.89 -18.97 -6.65
C PHE A 191 4.32 -19.75 -5.45
N TRP A 192 4.91 -19.62 -4.26
CA TRP A 192 4.41 -20.28 -3.06
C TRP A 192 3.00 -19.82 -2.67
N ALA A 193 2.73 -18.52 -2.77
CA ALA A 193 1.39 -18.00 -2.52
C ALA A 193 0.34 -18.66 -3.45
N ARG A 194 0.68 -18.86 -4.73
CA ARG A 194 -0.21 -19.56 -5.68
C ARG A 194 -0.40 -21.02 -5.33
N GLN A 195 0.64 -21.72 -4.87
CA GLN A 195 0.53 -23.13 -4.42
C GLN A 195 -0.39 -23.26 -3.21
N GLU A 196 -0.38 -22.29 -2.31
CA GLU A 196 -1.25 -22.23 -1.14
C GLU A 196 -2.65 -21.68 -1.44
N SER A 197 -3.00 -21.50 -2.71
CA SER A 197 -4.31 -20.96 -3.15
C SER A 197 -4.62 -19.56 -2.56
N ILE A 198 -3.58 -18.78 -2.25
CA ILE A 198 -3.71 -17.38 -1.86
C ILE A 198 -4.02 -16.56 -3.11
N GLU A 199 -4.97 -15.64 -2.99
CA GLU A 199 -5.42 -14.74 -4.06
C GLU A 199 -4.39 -13.63 -4.39
N ILE A 200 -3.12 -14.02 -4.52
CA ILE A 200 -2.01 -13.11 -4.82
C ILE A 200 -2.15 -12.48 -6.21
N THR A 201 -2.69 -13.21 -7.19
CA THR A 201 -2.93 -12.69 -8.54
C THR A 201 -3.96 -11.56 -8.49
N PHE A 202 -5.10 -11.78 -7.84
CA PHE A 202 -6.12 -10.75 -7.63
C PHE A 202 -5.54 -9.52 -6.91
N ALA A 203 -4.74 -9.73 -5.85
CA ALA A 203 -4.11 -8.62 -5.13
C ALA A 203 -3.12 -7.81 -6.00
N LEU A 204 -2.37 -8.47 -6.89
CA LEU A 204 -1.47 -7.80 -7.83
C LEU A 204 -2.23 -7.02 -8.91
N GLU A 205 -3.28 -7.61 -9.47
CA GLU A 205 -4.15 -6.96 -10.46
C GLU A 205 -4.85 -5.74 -9.88
N LEU A 206 -5.39 -5.84 -8.66
CA LEU A 206 -6.00 -4.70 -7.97
C LEU A 206 -5.01 -3.54 -7.82
N LEU A 207 -3.77 -3.82 -7.45
CA LEU A 207 -2.73 -2.79 -7.30
C LEU A 207 -2.33 -2.19 -8.63
N ASN A 208 -2.23 -3.01 -9.67
CA ASN A 208 -1.93 -2.53 -11.02
C ASN A 208 -3.06 -1.64 -11.56
N ASN A 209 -4.31 -2.05 -11.38
CA ASN A 209 -5.47 -1.27 -11.79
C ASN A 209 -5.55 0.06 -11.03
N PHE A 210 -5.25 0.06 -9.74
CA PHE A 210 -5.17 1.30 -8.96
C PHE A 210 -4.04 2.20 -9.45
N TYR A 211 -2.85 1.63 -9.73
CA TYR A 211 -1.72 2.37 -10.29
C TYR A 211 -2.12 3.03 -11.63
N VAL A 212 -2.65 2.25 -12.58
CA VAL A 212 -3.11 2.75 -13.88
C VAL A 212 -4.14 3.86 -13.70
N TYR A 213 -5.15 3.64 -12.87
CA TYR A 213 -6.16 4.66 -12.55
C TYR A 213 -5.51 5.96 -12.08
N VAL A 214 -4.62 5.90 -11.07
CA VAL A 214 -4.02 7.13 -10.52
C VAL A 214 -3.04 7.80 -11.46
N THR A 215 -2.37 7.04 -12.34
CA THR A 215 -1.38 7.59 -13.27
C THR A 215 -1.92 7.91 -14.65
N GLU A 216 -3.11 7.46 -15.04
CA GLU A 216 -3.61 7.62 -16.42
C GLU A 216 -5.05 8.16 -16.48
N GLU A 217 -5.90 7.87 -15.49
CA GLU A 217 -7.35 8.13 -15.58
C GLU A 217 -7.85 9.28 -14.70
N ILE A 218 -7.06 9.74 -13.71
CA ILE A 218 -7.46 10.84 -12.80
C ILE A 218 -7.42 12.23 -13.48
N GLU A 219 -6.84 12.36 -14.67
CA GLU A 219 -6.72 13.66 -15.37
C GLU A 219 -8.08 14.26 -15.78
#